data_AF-A0A137PEP5-F1
#
_entry.id   AF-A0A137PEP5-F1
#
_cell.length_a   1.000
_cell.length_b   1.000
_cell.length_c   1.000
_cell.angle_alpha   90.00
_cell.angle_beta   90.00
_cell.angle_gamma   90.00
#
_symmetry.space_group_name_H-M   'P 1'
#
loop_
_entity.id
_entity.type
_entity.pdbx_description
1 polymer ?
#
loop_
_entity_poly.entity_id
_entity_poly.type
_entity_poly.pdbx_seq_one_letter_code
_entity_poly.pdbx_strand_id
1 'polypeptide(L)'
;MKVKCHYTQTFVLAMSSNSAYPKILSRIRQKFNNQNLMLKYRDEDNDWVSVVDQGDLDIARGFFGGDSVRSNKLEVWCYDPSKSVINTR
;
A
#
# COMPACT_ATOMS: atom_id res chain seq x y z
N MET A 1 -7.32 -2.84 11.34
CA MET A 1 -7.31 -2.39 9.94
C MET A 1 -7.07 -3.54 8.98
N LYS A 2 -7.82 -3.60 7.88
CA LYS A 2 -7.62 -4.50 6.75
C LYS A 2 -6.78 -3.78 5.69
N VAL A 3 -5.61 -4.30 5.38
CA VAL A 3 -4.72 -3.78 4.33
C VAL A 3 -4.91 -4.65 3.09
N LYS A 4 -5.56 -4.11 2.07
CA LYS A 4 -5.70 -4.74 0.75
C LYS A 4 -4.51 -4.31 -0.10
N CYS A 5 -3.65 -5.26 -0.43
CA CYS A 5 -2.44 -5.02 -1.21
C CYS A 5 -2.51 -5.73 -2.56
N HIS A 6 -2.23 -5.00 -3.63
CA HIS A 6 -2.27 -5.49 -5.00
C HIS A 6 -0.86 -5.56 -5.59
N TYR A 7 -0.43 -6.73 -6.07
CA TYR A 7 0.80 -6.88 -6.85
C TYR A 7 0.53 -7.80 -8.04
N THR A 8 1.18 -8.97 -8.12
CA THR A 8 0.80 -10.07 -9.03
C THR A 8 -0.54 -10.71 -8.64
N GLN A 9 -0.86 -10.70 -7.35
CA GLN A 9 -2.11 -11.16 -6.77
C GLN A 9 -2.57 -10.14 -5.72
N THR A 10 -3.85 -10.16 -5.40
CA THR A 10 -4.42 -9.33 -4.34
C THR A 10 -4.45 -10.11 -3.03
N PHE A 11 -3.85 -9.56 -1.98
CA PHE A 11 -3.98 -10.08 -0.62
C PHE A 11 -4.70 -9.10 0.28
N VAL A 12 -5.37 -9.63 1.30
CA VAL A 12 -5.96 -8.85 2.39
C VAL A 12 -5.29 -9.27 3.69
N LEU A 13 -4.59 -8.33 4.32
CA LEU A 13 -3.87 -8.52 5.57
C LEU A 13 -4.64 -7.87 6.71
N ALA A 14 -4.92 -8.61 7.78
CA ALA A 14 -5.43 -8.02 9.01
C ALA A 14 -4.24 -7.51 9.86
N MET A 15 -4.25 -6.21 10.19
CA MET A 15 -3.21 -5.55 10.97
C MET A 15 -3.82 -4.59 12.00
N SER A 16 -3.04 -4.17 12.99
CA SER A 16 -3.46 -3.09 13.90
C SER A 16 -3.64 -1.78 13.12
N SER A 17 -4.68 -1.02 13.44
CA SER A 17 -4.95 0.31 12.83
C SER A 17 -3.79 1.28 13.02
N ASN A 18 -3.06 1.16 14.12
CA ASN A 18 -1.97 2.07 14.49
C ASN A 18 -0.60 1.51 14.07
N SER A 19 -0.57 0.56 13.14
CA SER A 19 0.70 -0.04 12.68
C SER A 19 1.52 1.00 11.91
N ALA A 20 2.77 1.22 12.28
CA ALA A 20 3.64 2.14 11.53
C ALA A 20 3.93 1.63 10.10
N TYR A 21 4.24 2.55 9.19
CA TYR A 21 4.67 2.28 7.82
C TYR A 21 5.70 1.14 7.68
N PRO A 22 6.85 1.15 8.38
CA PRO A 22 7.83 0.07 8.22
C PRO A 22 7.26 -1.30 8.55
N LYS A 23 6.36 -1.40 9.55
CA LYS A 23 5.72 -2.66 9.94
C LYS A 23 4.76 -3.17 8.85
N ILE A 24 3.99 -2.28 8.22
CA ILE A 24 3.09 -2.61 7.11
C ILE A 24 3.89 -3.06 5.91
N LEU A 25 4.92 -2.29 5.53
CA LEU A 25 5.78 -2.60 4.41
C LEU A 25 6.48 -3.95 4.57
N SER A 26 7.10 -4.20 5.73
CA SER A 26 7.75 -5.49 6.01
C SER A 26 6.77 -6.66 5.92
N ARG A 27 5.53 -6.49 6.40
CA ARG A 27 4.52 -7.55 6.34
C ARG A 27 4.07 -7.85 4.91
N ILE A 28 3.90 -6.81 4.09
CA ILE A 28 3.59 -6.93 2.66
C ILE A 28 4.74 -7.62 1.92
N ARG A 29 5.99 -7.16 2.13
CA ARG A 29 7.20 -7.75 1.53
C ARG A 29 7.35 -9.22 1.88
N GLN A 30 7.12 -9.58 3.14
CA GLN A 30 7.11 -10.97 3.59
C GLN A 30 6.00 -11.78 2.90
N LYS A 31 4.80 -11.21 2.75
CA LYS A 31 3.65 -11.90 2.14
C LYS A 31 3.88 -12.20 0.65
N PHE A 32 4.49 -11.27 -0.07
CA PHE A 32 4.82 -11.43 -1.49
C PHE A 32 6.21 -12.04 -1.73
N ASN A 33 6.95 -12.36 -0.66
CA ASN A 33 8.34 -12.81 -0.72
C ASN A 33 9.24 -11.92 -1.61
N ASN A 34 9.07 -10.60 -1.52
CA ASN A 34 9.85 -9.64 -2.30
C ASN A 34 10.20 -8.42 -1.43
N GLN A 35 11.49 -8.21 -1.19
CA GLN A 35 12.00 -7.12 -0.35
C GLN A 35 12.14 -5.78 -1.08
N ASN A 36 12.03 -5.75 -2.40
CA ASN A 36 12.16 -4.53 -3.21
C ASN A 36 10.82 -3.82 -3.42
N LEU A 37 9.72 -4.38 -2.91
CA LEU A 37 8.41 -3.77 -3.09
C LEU A 37 8.34 -2.39 -2.45
N MET A 38 7.80 -1.47 -3.22
CA MET A 38 7.33 -0.15 -2.79
C MET A 38 5.82 -0.10 -2.87
N LEU A 39 5.22 0.85 -2.16
CA LEU A 39 3.77 1.00 -2.05
C LEU A 39 3.34 2.27 -2.78
N LYS A 40 2.17 2.24 -3.38
CA LYS A 40 1.46 3.41 -3.89
C LYS A 40 -0.01 3.31 -3.53
N TYR A 41 -0.68 4.45 -3.40
CA TYR A 41 -2.12 4.54 -3.22
C TYR A 41 -2.71 5.33 -4.39
N ARG A 42 -4.04 5.30 -4.49
CA ARG A 42 -4.79 6.11 -5.43
C ARG A 42 -5.44 7.25 -4.66
N ASP A 43 -5.19 8.48 -5.05
CA ASP A 43 -5.78 9.66 -4.42
C ASP A 43 -7.18 9.98 -4.99
N GLU A 44 -7.73 11.14 -4.59
CA GLU A 44 -9.03 11.63 -5.05
C GLU A 44 -9.10 11.93 -6.54
N ASP A 45 -7.98 12.36 -7.14
CA ASP A 45 -7.86 12.66 -8.57
C ASP A 45 -7.59 11.41 -9.42
N ASN A 46 -7.62 10.23 -8.79
CA ASN A 46 -7.33 8.94 -9.39
C ASN A 46 -5.85 8.73 -9.77
N ASP A 47 -4.96 9.58 -9.25
CA ASP A 47 -3.53 9.54 -9.50
C ASP A 47 -2.80 8.58 -8.56
N TRP A 48 -1.68 8.05 -9.06
CA TRP A 48 -0.85 7.07 -8.35
C TRP A 48 0.23 7.77 -7.54
N VAL A 49 0.03 7.83 -6.22
CA VAL A 49 0.96 8.48 -5.30
C VAL A 49 1.75 7.41 -4.54
N SER A 50 3.08 7.56 -4.51
CA SER A 50 3.96 6.62 -3.81
C SER A 50 3.91 6.86 -2.29
N VAL A 51 3.88 5.77 -1.51
CA VAL A 51 3.97 5.83 -0.04
C VAL A 51 5.41 5.51 0.34
N VAL A 52 6.18 6.53 0.67
CA VAL A 52 7.59 6.40 1.06
C VAL A 52 7.79 6.55 2.56
N ASP A 53 6.88 7.22 3.25
CA ASP A 53 6.98 7.43 4.69
C ASP A 53 5.66 7.28 5.47
N GLN A 54 5.70 7.65 6.76
CA GLN A 54 4.55 7.59 7.65
C GLN A 54 3.49 8.66 7.34
N GLY A 55 3.90 9.84 6.88
CA GLY A 55 3.00 10.93 6.50
C GLY A 55 2.15 10.54 5.30
N ASP A 56 2.77 9.98 4.26
CA ASP A 56 2.07 9.47 3.09
C ASP A 56 1.07 8.37 3.46
N LEU A 57 1.45 7.51 4.41
CA LEU A 57 0.59 6.42 4.88
C LEU A 57 -0.63 6.97 5.61
N ASP A 58 -0.46 8.02 6.42
CA ASP A 58 -1.55 8.64 7.17
C ASP A 58 -2.51 9.38 6.23
N ILE A 59 -1.99 9.98 5.16
CA ILE A 59 -2.79 10.53 4.05
C ILE A 59 -3.56 9.40 3.36
N ALA A 60 -2.89 8.32 2.96
CA ALA A 60 -3.53 7.17 2.31
C ALA A 60 -4.64 6.55 3.18
N ARG A 61 -4.45 6.52 4.50
CA ARG A 61 -5.49 6.08 5.46
C ARG A 61 -6.70 7.00 5.48
N GLY A 62 -6.49 8.31 5.34
CA GLY A 62 -7.56 9.31 5.28
C GLY A 62 -8.44 9.13 4.04
N PHE A 63 -7.85 8.86 2.88
CA PHE A 63 -8.57 8.73 1.61
C PHE A 63 -9.52 7.53 1.55
N PHE A 64 -9.12 6.37 2.07
CA PHE A 64 -9.99 5.18 2.10
C PHE A 64 -11.02 5.20 3.26
N GLY A 65 -11.19 6.37 3.89
CA GLY A 65 -12.08 6.67 5.01
C GLY A 65 -13.48 7.19 4.64
N GLY A 66 -13.81 7.26 3.36
CA GLY A 66 -15.08 7.80 2.85
C GLY A 66 -16.33 7.30 3.60
N ASP A 67 -16.97 8.25 4.29
CA ASP A 67 -18.34 8.24 4.80
C ASP A 67 -18.75 7.22 5.88
N SER A 68 -17.84 6.82 6.75
CA SER A 68 -18.23 6.46 8.13
C SER A 68 -17.00 6.21 9.00
N VAL A 69 -17.17 6.53 10.29
CA VAL A 69 -16.32 6.34 11.48
C VAL A 69 -15.72 4.91 11.65
N ARG A 70 -15.83 4.03 10.65
CA ARG A 70 -15.55 2.58 10.70
C ARG A 70 -14.71 2.02 9.56
N SER A 71 -14.24 2.84 8.60
CA SER A 71 -13.44 2.35 7.47
C SER A 71 -12.00 2.04 7.89
N ASN A 72 -11.85 0.97 8.67
CA ASN A 72 -10.59 0.38 9.10
C ASN A 72 -9.91 -0.32 7.90
N LYS A 73 -9.83 0.31 6.73
CA LYS A 73 -9.36 -0.27 5.47
C LYS A 73 -8.29 0.61 4.85
N LEU A 74 -7.24 -0.01 4.34
CA LEU A 74 -6.16 0.63 3.59
C LEU A 74 -6.01 -0.15 2.29
N GLU A 75 -6.07 0.52 1.15
CA GLU A 75 -5.84 -0.12 -0.16
C GLU A 75 -4.57 0.44 -0.78
N VAL A 76 -3.62 -0.45 -1.08
CA VAL A 76 -2.31 -0.10 -1.63
C VAL A 76 -1.97 -1.00 -2.79
N TRP A 77 -1.24 -0.45 -3.74
CA TRP A 77 -0.66 -1.18 -4.86
C TRP A 77 0.83 -1.28 -4.62
N CYS A 78 1.35 -2.49 -4.72
CA CYS A 78 2.77 -2.75 -4.60
C CYS A 78 3.37 -2.71 -6.01
N TYR A 79 4.57 -2.20 -6.13
CA TYR A 79 5.34 -2.26 -7.36
C TYR A 79 6.81 -2.51 -7.03
N ASP A 80 7.53 -3.10 -7.99
CA ASP A 80 8.95 -3.37 -7.85
C ASP A 80 9.71 -2.44 -8.80
N PRO A 81 10.34 -1.36 -8.31
CA PRO A 81 11.05 -0.41 -9.16
C PRO A 81 12.23 -1.05 -9.88
N SER A 82 12.80 -2.14 -9.33
CA SER A 82 13.91 -2.87 -9.96
C SER A 82 13.48 -3.65 -11.20
N LYS A 83 12.18 -3.98 -11.32
CA LYS A 83 11.60 -4.67 -12.48
C LYS A 83 11.07 -3.71 -13.55
N SER A 84 11.04 -2.40 -13.29
CA SER A 84 10.56 -1.40 -14.26
C SER A 84 11.56 -1.09 -15.39
N VAL A 85 12.75 -1.71 -15.39
CA VAL A 85 13.82 -1.45 -16.37
C VAL A 85 13.93 -2.58 -17.40
N ILE A 86 12.83 -3.06 -17.97
CA ILE A 86 12.89 -3.84 -19.22
C ILE A 86 11.57 -3.71 -19.98
N ASN A 87 11.45 -2.64 -20.77
CA ASN A 87 10.61 -2.67 -21.96
C ASN A 87 11.26 -1.85 -23.07
N THR A 88 12.43 -2.31 -23.51
CA THR A 88 12.97 -1.97 -24.82
C THR A 88 12.31 -2.91 -25.82
N ARG A 89 11.36 -2.39 -26.59
CA ARG A 89 11.01 -2.91 -27.91
C ARG A 89 10.73 -1.75 -28.83
#